data_AF-A0A350M4Z6-F1
#
_entry.id   AF-A0A350M4Z6-F1
#
_cell.length_a   1.000
_cell.length_b   1.000
_cell.length_c   1.000
_cell.angle_alpha   90.00
_cell.angle_beta   90.00
_cell.angle_gamma   90.00
#
_symmetry.space_group_name_H-M   'P 1'
#
loop_
_entity.id
_entity.type
_entity.pdbx_description
1 polymer ?
#
loop_
_entity_poly.entity_id
_entity_poly.type
_entity_poly.pdbx_seq_one_letter_code
_entity_poly.pdbx_strand_id
1 'polypeptide(L)'
;MNMRTLINILLLVVLSFSFESCKREEEKGDPQYLVNPVTSLPPNAGKLKLKTNQQYVAILHANLFQVALSANQIFEISQCIESVGDKEIAREVIISNFMNEPGVIMPSAAEMRADIRTFIIDTYQRFLVRNPTEAEIEYFKNYISANPNVTPELVYFSFSLANEYLYY
;
A
#
# COMPACT_ATOMS: atom_id res chain seq x y z
N MET A 1 11.64 -51.48 -62.62
CA MET A 1 11.38 -51.66 -61.18
C MET A 1 9.95 -52.17 -61.05
N ASN A 2 9.73 -53.32 -60.40
CA ASN A 2 8.41 -53.97 -60.38
C ASN A 2 7.34 -53.08 -59.71
N MET A 3 6.12 -53.06 -60.26
CA MET A 3 5.02 -52.23 -59.74
C MET A 3 4.73 -52.49 -58.24
N ARG A 4 4.95 -53.73 -57.79
CA ARG A 4 4.89 -54.12 -56.36
C ARG A 4 6.02 -53.53 -55.52
N THR A 5 7.24 -53.43 -56.04
CA THR A 5 8.34 -52.81 -55.29
C THR A 5 8.18 -51.30 -55.20
N LEU A 6 7.57 -50.65 -56.21
CA LEU A 6 7.22 -49.22 -56.15
C LEU A 6 6.12 -48.93 -55.11
N ILE A 7 5.09 -49.77 -55.04
CA ILE A 7 4.00 -49.64 -54.05
C ILE A 7 4.52 -49.84 -52.62
N ASN A 8 5.42 -50.81 -52.41
CA ASN A 8 6.00 -51.06 -51.09
C ASN A 8 6.91 -49.91 -50.64
N ILE A 9 7.65 -49.28 -51.56
CA ILE A 9 8.46 -48.10 -51.25
C ILE A 9 7.55 -46.90 -50.92
N LEU A 10 6.46 -46.71 -51.67
CA LEU A 10 5.50 -45.63 -51.43
C LEU A 10 4.82 -45.78 -50.06
N LEU A 11 4.43 -47.00 -49.67
CA LEU A 11 3.85 -47.31 -48.36
C LEU A 11 4.84 -47.03 -47.21
N LEU A 12 6.13 -47.32 -47.41
CA LEU A 12 7.18 -47.06 -46.41
C LEU A 12 7.41 -45.55 -46.24
N VAL A 13 7.37 -44.78 -47.33
CA VAL A 13 7.50 -43.32 -47.27
C VAL A 13 6.28 -42.69 -46.58
N VAL A 14 5.07 -43.14 -46.88
CA VAL A 14 3.84 -42.64 -46.23
C VAL A 14 3.82 -42.97 -44.73
N LEU A 15 4.30 -44.15 -44.33
CA LEU A 15 4.38 -44.52 -42.91
C LEU A 15 5.44 -43.70 -42.15
N SER A 16 6.46 -43.19 -42.84
CA SER A 16 7.52 -42.37 -42.26
C SER A 16 7.08 -40.94 -41.93
N PHE A 17 6.08 -40.41 -42.66
CA PHE A 17 5.54 -39.06 -42.42
C PHE A 17 4.48 -38.98 -41.30
N SER A 18 4.05 -40.12 -40.75
CA SER A 18 3.02 -40.17 -39.70
C SER A 18 3.56 -39.93 -38.28
N PHE A 19 4.86 -39.63 -38.11
CA PHE A 19 5.50 -39.47 -36.80
C PHE A 19 5.67 -38.02 -36.32
N GLU A 20 5.20 -37.02 -37.07
CA GLU A 20 5.17 -35.64 -36.57
C GLU A 20 3.92 -35.40 -35.71
N SER A 21 3.98 -35.90 -34.48
CA SER A 21 3.06 -35.48 -33.41
C SER A 21 3.47 -34.07 -32.95
N CYS A 22 2.54 -33.13 -33.07
CA CYS A 22 2.69 -31.76 -32.60
C CYS A 22 2.97 -31.78 -31.09
N LYS A 23 4.24 -31.65 -30.71
CA LYS A 23 4.61 -31.50 -29.30
C LYS A 23 4.16 -30.12 -28.86
N ARG A 24 3.26 -30.08 -27.88
CA ARG A 24 2.99 -28.86 -27.10
C ARG A 24 4.34 -28.33 -26.61
N GLU A 25 4.58 -27.03 -26.76
CA GLU A 25 5.73 -26.37 -26.13
C GLU A 25 5.65 -26.62 -24.63
N GLU A 26 6.33 -27.67 -24.19
CA GLU A 26 6.79 -27.78 -22.82
C GLU A 26 7.93 -26.78 -22.72
N GLU A 27 7.59 -25.55 -22.33
CA GLU A 27 8.57 -24.67 -21.68
C GLU A 27 9.31 -25.56 -20.68
N LYS A 28 10.63 -25.66 -20.85
CA LYS A 28 11.48 -26.45 -19.97
C LYS A 28 11.44 -25.83 -18.57
N GLY A 29 10.51 -26.30 -17.76
CA GLY A 29 10.26 -25.83 -16.40
C GLY A 29 8.79 -25.46 -16.22
N ASP A 30 8.25 -25.71 -15.03
CA ASP A 30 6.94 -25.16 -14.61
C ASP A 30 6.83 -23.71 -15.09
N PRO A 31 5.66 -23.23 -15.58
CA PRO A 31 5.47 -21.84 -15.95
C PRO A 31 5.83 -20.98 -14.74
N GLN A 32 7.06 -20.47 -14.73
CA GLN A 32 7.53 -19.62 -13.67
C GLN A 32 6.88 -18.29 -13.96
N TYR A 33 5.76 -18.03 -13.27
CA TYR A 33 5.29 -16.67 -13.12
C TYR A 33 6.45 -15.89 -12.53
N LEU A 34 7.09 -15.06 -13.36
CA LEU A 34 8.15 -14.16 -12.95
C LEU A 34 7.51 -13.11 -12.05
N VAL A 35 7.32 -13.44 -10.78
CA VAL A 35 7.07 -12.45 -9.74
C VAL A 35 8.40 -11.70 -9.62
N ASN A 36 8.42 -10.44 -10.06
CA ASN A 36 9.60 -9.60 -9.90
C ASN A 36 10.03 -9.64 -8.43
N PRO A 37 11.24 -10.15 -8.10
CA PRO A 37 11.69 -10.20 -6.73
C PRO A 37 11.94 -8.77 -6.27
N VAL A 38 11.02 -8.24 -5.47
CA VAL A 38 11.17 -6.95 -4.80
C VAL A 38 11.85 -7.20 -3.46
N THR A 39 12.89 -6.41 -3.17
CA THR A 39 13.51 -6.40 -1.85
C THR A 39 12.50 -5.83 -0.85
N SER A 40 11.86 -6.71 -0.05
CA SER A 40 10.95 -6.27 1.01
C SER A 40 11.76 -5.79 2.21
N LEU A 41 11.52 -4.54 2.61
CA LEU A 41 11.91 -4.09 3.94
C LEU A 41 11.03 -4.83 4.97
N PRO A 42 11.54 -5.14 6.17
CA PRO A 42 10.71 -5.68 7.23
C PRO A 42 9.50 -4.75 7.46
N PRO A 43 8.28 -5.30 7.56
CA PRO A 43 7.03 -4.52 7.56
C PRO A 43 6.84 -3.69 8.83
N ASN A 44 7.67 -3.91 9.85
CA ASN A 44 7.63 -3.19 11.10
C ASN A 44 8.81 -2.21 11.17
N ALA A 45 8.53 -0.93 11.43
CA ALA A 45 9.55 0.05 11.80
C ALA A 45 10.15 -0.22 13.22
N GLY A 46 10.06 -1.46 13.72
CA GLY A 46 10.52 -1.82 15.06
C GLY A 46 9.77 -1.09 16.18
N LYS A 47 8.55 -0.61 15.90
CA LYS A 47 7.81 0.23 16.81
C LYS A 47 7.18 -0.59 17.94
N LEU A 48 7.63 -0.36 19.17
CA LEU A 48 7.25 -1.17 20.33
C LEU A 48 6.76 -0.32 21.50
N LYS A 49 7.00 0.99 21.48
CA LYS A 49 6.67 1.86 22.62
C LYS A 49 5.43 2.68 22.32
N LEU A 50 4.36 2.44 23.10
CA LEU A 50 3.14 3.23 23.02
C LEU A 50 3.42 4.71 23.37
N LYS A 51 2.91 5.61 22.55
CA LYS A 51 2.94 7.06 22.79
C LYS A 51 2.04 7.42 23.96
N THR A 52 2.45 8.40 24.77
CA THR A 52 1.53 9.05 25.70
C THR A 52 0.53 9.92 24.94
N ASN A 53 -0.62 10.27 25.53
CA ASN A 53 -1.59 11.17 24.88
C ASN A 53 -0.96 12.50 24.49
N GLN A 54 -0.08 13.04 25.33
CA GLN A 54 0.63 14.30 25.05
C GLN A 54 1.52 14.16 23.81
N GLN A 55 2.24 13.04 23.68
CA GLN A 55 3.06 12.76 22.51
C GLN A 55 2.21 12.56 21.27
N TYR A 56 1.10 11.82 21.39
CA TYR A 56 0.14 11.65 20.30
C TYR A 56 -0.39 12.99 19.79
N VAL A 57 -0.90 13.86 20.67
CA VAL A 57 -1.46 15.17 20.31
C VAL A 57 -0.41 16.07 19.66
N ALA A 58 0.79 16.14 20.25
CA ALA A 58 1.87 16.96 19.72
C ALA A 58 2.30 16.51 18.32
N ILE A 59 2.45 15.20 18.10
CA ILE A 59 2.85 14.62 16.81
C ILE A 59 1.72 14.73 15.79
N LEU A 60 0.46 14.56 16.19
CA LEU A 60 -0.70 14.73 15.32
C LEU A 60 -0.75 16.15 14.76
N HIS A 61 -0.69 17.15 15.64
CA HIS A 61 -0.74 18.53 15.20
C HIS A 61 0.48 18.91 14.34
N ALA A 62 1.68 18.44 14.71
CA ALA A 62 2.87 18.66 13.87
C ALA A 62 2.72 18.03 12.48
N ASN A 63 2.11 16.84 12.36
CA ASN A 63 1.91 16.20 11.06
C ASN A 63 0.87 16.93 10.20
N LEU A 64 -0.22 17.38 10.80
CA LEU A 64 -1.31 18.07 10.09
C LEU A 64 -0.95 19.51 9.74
N PHE A 65 -0.39 20.28 10.67
CA PHE A 65 -0.18 21.73 10.51
C PHE A 65 1.28 22.14 10.30
N GLN A 66 2.23 21.22 10.49
CA GLN A 66 3.68 21.52 10.49
C GLN A 66 4.08 22.59 11.52
N VAL A 67 3.30 22.71 12.59
CA VAL A 67 3.50 23.65 13.69
C VAL A 67 3.40 22.92 15.02
N ALA A 68 4.17 23.34 16.01
CA ALA A 68 4.08 22.80 17.37
C ALA A 68 2.95 23.47 18.15
N LEU A 69 2.17 22.67 18.90
CA LEU A 69 1.24 23.20 19.90
C LEU A 69 2.00 23.76 21.12
N SER A 70 1.39 24.72 21.80
CA SER A 70 1.89 25.15 23.11
C SER A 70 1.74 24.04 24.15
N ALA A 71 2.58 24.07 25.20
CA ALA A 71 2.52 23.09 26.28
C ALA A 71 1.15 23.03 26.97
N ASN A 72 0.47 24.18 27.11
CA ASN A 72 -0.86 24.26 27.70
C ASN A 72 -1.91 23.55 26.82
N GLN A 73 -1.89 23.80 25.50
CA GLN A 73 -2.82 23.14 24.57
C GLN A 73 -2.61 21.62 24.55
N ILE A 74 -1.35 21.15 24.52
CA ILE A 74 -1.04 19.71 24.58
C ILE A 74 -1.61 19.11 25.87
N PHE A 75 -1.43 19.80 27.00
CA PHE A 75 -1.95 19.34 28.28
C PHE A 75 -3.47 19.27 28.26
N GLU A 76 -4.17 20.33 27.86
CA GLU A 76 -5.64 20.39 27.83
C GLU A 76 -6.25 19.30 26.94
N ILE A 77 -5.75 19.13 25.72
CA ILE A 77 -6.25 18.09 24.80
C ILE A 77 -5.94 16.70 25.35
N SER A 78 -4.77 16.50 25.99
CA SER A 78 -4.44 15.22 26.62
C SER A 78 -5.38 14.86 27.78
N GLN A 79 -5.84 15.85 28.56
CA GLN A 79 -6.83 15.66 29.61
C GLN A 79 -8.21 15.33 29.02
N CYS A 80 -8.57 15.93 27.89
CA CYS A 80 -9.79 15.57 27.16
C CYS A 80 -9.78 14.09 26.77
N ILE A 81 -8.67 13.58 26.21
CA ILE A 81 -8.54 12.15 25.89
C ILE A 81 -8.67 11.27 27.14
N GLU A 82 -8.03 11.64 28.26
CA GLU A 82 -8.12 10.85 29.50
C GLU A 82 -9.52 10.89 30.15
N SER A 83 -10.30 11.95 29.91
CA SER A 83 -11.66 12.08 30.45
C SER A 83 -12.68 11.18 29.75
N VAL A 84 -12.33 10.62 28.58
CA VAL A 84 -13.19 9.75 27.79
C VAL A 84 -12.76 8.30 27.98
N GLY A 85 -13.70 7.43 28.35
CA GLY A 85 -13.41 6.00 28.56
C GLY A 85 -12.93 5.32 27.28
N ASP A 86 -13.56 5.65 26.14
CA ASP A 86 -13.11 5.20 24.83
C ASP A 86 -12.10 6.19 24.22
N LYS A 87 -10.82 5.85 24.33
CA LYS A 87 -9.74 6.68 23.82
C LYS A 87 -9.68 6.71 22.29
N GLU A 88 -10.25 5.74 21.58
CA GLU A 88 -10.27 5.73 20.12
C GLU A 88 -11.26 6.76 19.60
N ILE A 89 -12.48 6.76 20.13
CA ILE A 89 -13.50 7.78 19.82
C ILE A 89 -12.98 9.19 20.17
N ALA A 90 -12.31 9.35 21.31
CA ALA A 90 -11.72 10.64 21.68
C ALA A 90 -10.71 11.13 20.62
N ARG A 91 -9.86 10.23 20.10
CA ARG A 91 -8.90 10.56 19.05
C ARG A 91 -9.61 10.89 17.72
N GLU A 92 -10.62 10.14 17.34
CA GLU A 92 -11.42 10.42 16.13
C GLU A 92 -12.01 11.83 16.16
N VAL A 93 -12.59 12.23 17.30
CA VAL A 93 -13.15 13.58 17.48
C VAL A 93 -12.06 14.65 17.40
N ILE A 94 -10.89 14.42 18.01
CA ILE A 94 -9.77 15.36 17.93
C ILE A 94 -9.25 15.51 16.52
N ILE A 95 -9.04 14.41 15.79
CA ILE A 95 -8.61 14.44 14.38
C ILE A 95 -9.65 15.18 13.55
N SER A 96 -10.94 14.88 13.74
CA SER A 96 -12.02 15.57 13.03
C SER A 96 -12.02 17.07 13.29
N ASN A 97 -11.88 17.50 14.55
CA ASN A 97 -11.77 18.92 14.89
C ASN A 97 -10.57 19.58 14.19
N PHE A 98 -9.39 18.96 14.25
CA PHE A 98 -8.20 19.47 13.55
C PHE A 98 -8.36 19.53 12.03
N MET A 99 -8.99 18.53 11.41
CA MET A 99 -9.25 18.55 9.96
C MET A 99 -10.23 19.65 9.53
N ASN A 100 -11.13 20.06 10.43
CA ASN A 100 -12.06 21.17 10.21
C ASN A 100 -11.44 22.55 10.50
N GLU A 101 -10.24 22.61 11.09
CA GLU A 101 -9.52 23.86 11.32
C GLU A 101 -8.76 24.30 10.06
N PRO A 102 -8.71 25.62 9.78
CA PRO A 102 -7.91 26.12 8.66
C PRO A 102 -6.41 25.89 8.92
N GLY A 103 -5.66 25.62 7.86
CA GLY A 103 -4.19 25.53 7.92
C GLY A 103 -3.63 24.11 7.94
N VAL A 104 -4.48 23.07 7.85
CA VAL A 104 -3.98 21.72 7.60
C VAL A 104 -3.26 21.67 6.25
N ILE A 105 -2.03 21.18 6.27
CA ILE A 105 -1.16 21.06 5.10
C ILE A 105 -1.31 19.67 4.52
N MET A 106 -2.11 19.56 3.47
CA MET A 106 -2.29 18.33 2.69
C MET A 106 -2.38 18.68 1.20
N PRO A 107 -2.02 17.76 0.29
CA PRO A 107 -2.23 17.98 -1.13
C PRO A 107 -3.72 18.05 -1.46
N SER A 108 -4.05 18.68 -2.58
CA SER A 108 -5.39 18.60 -3.16
C SER A 108 -5.67 17.19 -3.70
N ALA A 109 -6.96 16.88 -3.91
CA ALA A 109 -7.33 15.63 -4.56
C ALA A 109 -6.74 15.48 -5.97
N ALA A 110 -6.57 16.58 -6.71
CA ALA A 110 -5.95 16.54 -8.03
C ALA A 110 -4.46 16.18 -7.96
N GLU A 111 -3.71 16.78 -7.02
CA GLU A 111 -2.28 16.49 -6.83
C GLU A 111 -2.06 15.05 -6.37
N MET A 112 -2.86 14.55 -5.43
CA MET A 112 -2.82 13.15 -5.02
C MET A 112 -3.05 12.20 -6.20
N ARG A 113 -3.97 12.54 -7.11
CA ARG A 113 -4.32 11.70 -8.27
C ARG A 113 -3.30 11.80 -9.40
N ALA A 114 -2.59 12.91 -9.51
CA ALA A 114 -1.52 13.09 -10.48
C ALA A 114 -0.33 12.16 -10.19
N ASP A 115 0.02 11.94 -8.91
CA ASP A 115 1.04 10.97 -8.50
C ASP A 115 0.67 10.28 -7.18
N ILE A 116 -0.11 9.20 -7.30
CA ILE A 116 -0.57 8.41 -6.15
C ILE A 116 0.61 7.75 -5.43
N ARG A 117 1.66 7.33 -6.16
CA ARG A 117 2.78 6.61 -5.54
C ARG A 117 3.57 7.54 -4.62
N THR A 118 3.91 8.73 -5.09
CA THR A 118 4.60 9.73 -4.28
C THR A 118 3.74 10.15 -3.09
N PHE A 119 2.45 10.39 -3.30
CA PHE A 119 1.52 10.68 -2.20
C PHE A 119 1.54 9.60 -1.10
N ILE A 120 1.50 8.31 -1.46
CA ILE A 120 1.56 7.21 -0.49
C ILE A 120 2.88 7.25 0.27
N ILE A 121 4.02 7.35 -0.42
CA ILE A 121 5.34 7.37 0.21
C ILE A 121 5.43 8.53 1.21
N ASP A 122 5.06 9.73 0.79
CA ASP A 122 5.10 10.93 1.64
C ASP A 122 4.17 10.78 2.86
N THR A 123 3.00 10.17 2.69
CA THR A 123 2.06 9.91 3.79
C THR A 123 2.63 8.91 4.80
N TYR A 124 3.24 7.81 4.33
CA TYR A 124 3.90 6.85 5.21
C TYR A 124 5.10 7.47 5.95
N GLN A 125 5.88 8.30 5.29
CA GLN A 125 7.01 8.98 5.93
C GLN A 125 6.53 9.99 6.97
N ARG A 126 5.52 10.79 6.64
CA ARG A 126 4.96 11.80 7.55
C ARG A 126 4.33 11.16 8.78
N PHE A 127 3.40 10.22 8.61
CA PHE A 127 2.65 9.67 9.73
C PHE A 127 3.36 8.49 10.40
N LEU A 128 3.96 7.60 9.61
CA LEU A 128 4.51 6.34 10.11
C LEU A 128 6.05 6.34 10.16
N VAL A 129 6.74 7.39 9.73
CA VAL A 129 8.20 7.53 9.84
C VAL A 129 8.95 6.33 9.24
N ARG A 130 8.41 5.79 8.14
CA ARG A 130 9.03 4.71 7.37
C ARG A 130 8.61 4.80 5.91
N ASN A 131 9.30 4.04 5.06
CA ASN A 131 8.82 3.79 3.72
C ASN A 131 7.77 2.67 3.72
N PRO A 132 6.75 2.76 2.84
CA PRO A 132 5.85 1.64 2.59
C PRO A 132 6.59 0.53 1.85
N THR A 133 6.10 -0.70 2.01
CA THR A 133 6.46 -1.83 1.16
C THR A 133 5.80 -1.68 -0.22
N GLU A 134 6.35 -2.34 -1.26
CA GLU A 134 5.71 -2.28 -2.59
C GLU A 134 4.30 -2.90 -2.59
N ALA A 135 4.01 -3.85 -1.70
CA ALA A 135 2.67 -4.40 -1.54
C ALA A 135 1.68 -3.35 -0.98
N GLU A 136 2.10 -2.58 0.03
CA GLU A 136 1.31 -1.47 0.58
C GLU A 136 1.08 -0.37 -0.47
N ILE A 137 2.12 -0.03 -1.24
CA ILE A 137 2.00 0.93 -2.36
C ILE A 137 0.95 0.44 -3.36
N GLU A 138 1.06 -0.80 -3.81
CA GLU A 138 0.17 -1.33 -4.83
C GLU A 138 -1.27 -1.47 -4.32
N TYR A 139 -1.47 -1.86 -3.06
CA TYR A 139 -2.78 -1.87 -2.42
C TYR A 139 -3.42 -0.47 -2.44
N PHE A 140 -2.74 0.55 -1.93
CA PHE A 140 -3.28 1.90 -1.87
C PHE A 140 -3.49 2.51 -3.26
N LYS A 141 -2.59 2.26 -4.22
CA LYS A 141 -2.78 2.69 -5.61
C LYS A 141 -4.08 2.15 -6.20
N ASN A 142 -4.33 0.85 -6.02
CA ASN A 142 -5.55 0.20 -6.52
C ASN A 142 -6.79 0.70 -5.78
N TYR A 143 -6.73 0.80 -4.45
CA TYR A 143 -7.84 1.29 -3.63
C TYR A 143 -8.22 2.73 -4.00
N ILE A 144 -7.24 3.65 -4.05
CA ILE A 144 -7.49 5.05 -4.40
C ILE A 144 -8.06 5.10 -5.82
N SER A 145 -7.42 4.46 -6.79
CA SER A 145 -7.88 4.48 -8.20
C SER A 145 -9.29 3.95 -8.39
N ALA A 146 -9.67 2.89 -7.68
CA ALA A 146 -11.02 2.31 -7.74
C ALA A 146 -12.09 3.15 -7.02
N ASN A 147 -11.70 4.01 -6.08
CA ASN A 147 -12.63 4.80 -5.26
C ASN A 147 -12.40 6.31 -5.48
N PRO A 148 -13.12 6.95 -6.41
CA PRO A 148 -12.88 8.36 -6.77
C PRO A 148 -13.19 9.34 -5.64
N ASN A 149 -14.05 8.95 -4.70
CA ASN A 149 -14.44 9.77 -3.55
C ASN A 149 -13.42 9.75 -2.40
N VAL A 150 -12.38 8.92 -2.48
CA VAL A 150 -11.29 8.94 -1.50
C VAL A 150 -10.49 10.23 -1.71
N THR A 151 -10.46 11.06 -0.67
CA THR A 151 -9.72 12.32 -0.59
C THR A 151 -8.43 12.17 0.21
N PRO A 152 -7.47 13.09 0.06
CA PRO A 152 -6.27 13.13 0.91
C PRO A 152 -6.59 13.22 2.39
N GLU A 153 -7.64 13.97 2.75
CA GLU A 153 -8.14 14.11 4.12
C GLU A 153 -8.53 12.75 4.71
N LEU A 154 -9.29 11.92 3.98
CA LEU A 154 -9.70 10.60 4.45
C LEU A 154 -8.49 9.68 4.67
N VAL A 155 -7.49 9.75 3.78
CA VAL A 155 -6.25 9.00 3.94
C VAL A 155 -5.50 9.48 5.18
N TYR A 156 -5.29 10.78 5.36
CA TYR A 156 -4.60 11.31 6.54
C TYR A 156 -5.34 10.98 7.83
N PHE A 157 -6.68 11.03 7.82
CA PHE A 157 -7.53 10.63 8.93
C PHE A 157 -7.28 9.17 9.32
N SER A 158 -7.33 8.25 8.35
CA SER A 158 -7.06 6.81 8.59
C SER A 158 -5.64 6.54 9.11
N PHE A 159 -4.63 7.25 8.60
CA PHE A 159 -3.26 7.10 9.07
C PHE A 159 -3.07 7.65 10.48
N SER A 160 -3.80 8.71 10.84
CA SER A 160 -3.79 9.30 12.19
C SER A 160 -4.48 8.41 13.24
N LEU A 161 -5.31 7.46 12.80
CA LEU A 161 -5.97 6.47 13.66
C LEU A 161 -5.29 5.10 13.66
N ALA A 162 -4.40 4.84 12.69
CA ALA A 162 -3.76 3.54 12.56
C ALA A 162 -3.06 3.13 13.87
N ASN A 163 -3.17 1.85 14.25
CA ASN A 163 -2.48 1.34 15.44
C ASN A 163 -0.98 1.64 15.40
N GLU A 164 -0.33 1.49 14.24
CA GLU A 164 1.09 1.80 14.07
C GLU A 164 1.43 3.26 14.41
N TYR A 165 0.50 4.19 14.16
CA TYR A 165 0.66 5.61 14.48
C TYR A 165 0.77 5.85 15.98
N LEU A 166 0.22 4.97 16.82
CA LEU A 166 0.28 5.08 18.28
C LEU A 166 1.63 4.65 18.87
N TYR A 167 2.55 4.08 18.08
CA TYR A 167 3.82 3.54 18.59
C TYR A 167 5.05 4.27 18.04
N TYR A 168 6.12 4.34 18.84
CA TYR A 168 7.49 4.62 18.41
C TYR A 168 8.24 3.35 18.14
#